data_AF-A0A1G1X5F0-F1
#
_entry.id   AF-A0A1G1X5F0-F1
#
_cell.length_a   1.000
_cell.length_b   1.000
_cell.length_c   1.000
_cell.angle_alpha   90.00
_cell.angle_beta   90.00
_cell.angle_gamma   90.00
#
_symmetry.space_group_name_H-M   'P 1'
#
loop_
_entity.id
_entity.type
_entity.pdbx_description
1 polymer ?
#
loop_
_entity_poly.entity_id
_entity_poly.type
_entity_poly.pdbx_seq_one_letter_code
_entity_poly.pdbx_strand_id
1 'polypeptide(L)'
;MQTKSEIQKRVRTYITNKGLRIAGEDFERPWGGFFLTDDVDTDTFLDLFFAREAVQLRSDGKKISPKLLVVLPEMRLSWQYHDRRAEMHKVIRGPVAYSLSITNDLSDPVTYYADALVEIPQGTRHRLIGLNEWGLVAEVWQHVIPSHPSDEADNHRLQDDFKRT
;
A
#
# COMPACT_ATOMS: atom_id res chain seq x y z
N MET A 1 -16.19 18.28 3.88
CA MET A 1 -15.19 17.24 3.55
C MET A 1 -15.33 16.12 4.57
N GLN A 2 -15.22 14.84 4.17
CA GLN A 2 -15.36 13.72 5.12
C GLN A 2 -14.15 13.67 6.06
N THR A 3 -14.41 13.45 7.35
CA THR A 3 -13.37 13.34 8.37
C THR A 3 -12.64 12.01 8.28
N LYS A 4 -11.43 11.97 8.83
CA LYS A 4 -10.62 10.75 8.90
C LYS A 4 -11.33 9.62 9.65
N SER A 5 -12.03 9.93 10.74
CA SER A 5 -12.80 8.94 11.52
C SER A 5 -13.97 8.37 10.71
N GLU A 6 -14.68 9.19 9.93
CA GLU A 6 -15.76 8.71 9.06
C GLU A 6 -15.22 7.78 7.96
N ILE A 7 -14.10 8.13 7.34
CA ILE A 7 -13.47 7.30 6.32
C ILE A 7 -12.95 6.00 6.91
N GLN A 8 -12.27 6.05 8.06
CA GLN A 8 -11.82 4.85 8.78
C GLN A 8 -12.97 3.89 9.03
N LYS A 9 -14.10 4.37 9.59
CA LYS A 9 -15.29 3.54 9.83
C LYS A 9 -15.84 2.93 8.53
N ARG A 10 -15.93 3.72 7.46
CA ARG A 10 -16.42 3.24 6.15
C ARG A 10 -15.51 2.18 5.54
N VAL A 11 -14.20 2.39 5.57
CA VAL A 11 -13.23 1.43 5.03
C VAL A 11 -13.21 0.16 5.89
N ARG A 12 -13.29 0.29 7.22
CA ARG A 12 -13.43 -0.85 8.13
C ARG A 12 -14.67 -1.69 7.78
N THR A 13 -15.84 -1.07 7.64
CA THR A 13 -17.07 -1.76 7.22
C THR A 13 -16.92 -2.40 5.84
N TYR A 14 -16.26 -1.73 4.90
CA TYR A 14 -15.98 -2.28 3.58
C TYR A 14 -15.13 -3.56 3.67
N ILE A 15 -14.04 -3.55 4.45
CA ILE A 15 -13.16 -4.70 4.67
C ILE A 15 -13.94 -5.87 5.30
N THR A 16 -14.69 -5.61 6.38
CA THR A 16 -15.45 -6.68 7.06
C THR A 16 -16.56 -7.24 6.20
N ASN A 17 -17.24 -6.42 5.38
CA ASN A 17 -18.27 -6.89 4.46
C ASN A 17 -17.70 -7.75 3.31
N LYS A 18 -16.41 -7.62 3.02
CA LYS A 18 -15.69 -8.50 2.10
C LYS A 18 -15.24 -9.82 2.75
N GLY A 19 -15.56 -10.03 4.03
CA GLY A 19 -15.18 -11.24 4.77
C GLY A 19 -13.74 -11.26 5.24
N LEU A 20 -13.04 -10.11 5.22
CA LEU A 20 -11.64 -10.01 5.64
C LEU A 20 -11.56 -9.60 7.12
N ARG A 21 -10.70 -10.27 7.88
CA ARG A 21 -10.33 -9.89 9.24
C ARG A 21 -9.26 -8.80 9.25
N ILE A 22 -9.40 -7.88 10.20
CA ILE A 22 -8.45 -6.79 10.44
C ILE A 22 -7.56 -7.20 11.61
N ALA A 23 -6.28 -7.45 11.34
CA ALA A 23 -5.27 -7.76 12.36
C ALA A 23 -4.74 -6.50 13.07
N GLY A 24 -4.86 -5.33 12.41
CA GLY A 24 -4.44 -4.06 12.98
C GLY A 24 -4.83 -2.88 12.10
N GLU A 25 -4.77 -1.68 12.66
CA GLU A 25 -4.96 -0.43 11.93
C GLU A 25 -4.15 0.68 12.59
N ASP A 26 -3.84 1.73 11.82
CA ASP A 26 -3.23 2.94 12.36
C ASP A 26 -3.71 4.14 11.55
N PHE A 27 -4.56 4.94 12.18
CA PHE A 27 -5.10 6.20 11.64
C PHE A 27 -4.57 7.41 12.43
N GLU A 28 -3.46 7.29 13.13
CA GLU A 28 -2.73 8.45 13.68
C GLU A 28 -1.75 9.03 12.66
N ARG A 29 -1.55 8.34 11.52
CA ARG A 29 -0.62 8.78 10.46
C ARG A 29 -1.06 10.10 9.82
N PRO A 30 -0.20 11.11 9.70
CA PRO A 30 -0.60 12.42 9.21
C PRO A 30 -1.04 12.42 7.73
N TRP A 31 -0.60 11.44 6.93
CA TRP A 31 -1.01 11.28 5.53
C TRP A 31 -2.30 10.47 5.34
N GLY A 32 -2.89 9.91 6.40
CA GLY A 32 -4.05 9.03 6.31
C GLY A 32 -3.94 7.87 7.30
N GLY A 33 -3.97 6.64 6.82
CA GLY A 33 -3.81 5.48 7.67
C GLY A 33 -3.81 4.18 6.88
N PHE A 34 -3.77 3.06 7.59
CA PHE A 34 -3.82 1.75 6.96
C PHE A 34 -4.57 0.73 7.81
N PHE A 35 -4.96 -0.36 7.16
CA PHE A 35 -5.43 -1.59 7.78
C PHE A 35 -4.50 -2.74 7.40
N LEU A 36 -4.15 -3.56 8.39
CA LEU A 36 -3.50 -4.85 8.18
C LEU A 36 -4.58 -5.93 8.10
N THR A 37 -4.57 -6.72 7.04
CA THR A 37 -5.43 -7.89 6.92
C THR A 37 -4.76 -9.08 7.63
N ASP A 38 -5.56 -9.93 8.27
CA ASP A 38 -5.06 -11.13 8.95
C ASP A 38 -4.47 -12.14 7.95
N ASP A 39 -3.33 -12.74 8.28
CA ASP A 39 -2.54 -13.62 7.38
C ASP A 39 -3.38 -14.80 6.86
N VAL A 40 -4.27 -15.31 7.69
CA VAL A 40 -5.28 -16.34 7.39
C VAL A 40 -6.25 -15.99 6.24
N ASP A 41 -6.46 -14.70 5.95
CA ASP A 41 -7.35 -14.22 4.89
C ASP A 41 -6.56 -13.74 3.65
N THR A 42 -5.25 -14.04 3.58
CA THR A 42 -4.38 -13.63 2.47
C THR A 42 -4.92 -14.12 1.12
N ASP A 43 -5.32 -15.38 1.00
CA ASP A 43 -5.84 -15.91 -0.27
C ASP A 43 -7.13 -15.19 -0.70
N THR A 44 -8.05 -14.97 0.24
CA THR A 44 -9.28 -14.20 -0.01
C THR A 44 -8.96 -12.78 -0.45
N PHE A 45 -7.98 -12.14 0.18
CA PHE A 45 -7.54 -10.80 -0.19
C PHE A 45 -6.97 -10.75 -1.62
N LEU A 46 -6.15 -11.74 -1.99
CA LEU A 46 -5.61 -11.87 -3.34
C LEU A 46 -6.72 -12.06 -4.38
N ASP A 47 -7.70 -12.93 -4.11
CA ASP A 47 -8.81 -13.15 -5.04
C ASP A 47 -9.70 -11.91 -5.19
N LEU A 48 -9.80 -11.07 -4.15
CA LEU A 48 -10.60 -9.85 -4.19
C LEU A 48 -9.93 -8.70 -4.96
N PHE A 49 -8.62 -8.52 -4.80
CA PHE A 49 -7.92 -7.31 -5.28
C PHE A 49 -6.86 -7.57 -6.35
N PHE A 50 -6.36 -8.79 -6.43
CA PHE A 50 -5.26 -9.21 -7.30
C PHE A 50 -5.61 -10.49 -8.07
N ALA A 51 -6.89 -10.68 -8.45
CA ALA A 51 -7.37 -11.94 -9.02
C ALA A 51 -6.56 -12.43 -10.24
N ARG A 52 -6.02 -11.51 -11.04
CA ARG A 52 -5.22 -11.85 -12.24
C ARG A 52 -3.80 -12.25 -11.87
N GLU A 53 -3.26 -11.66 -10.81
CA GLU A 53 -1.89 -11.84 -10.34
C GLU A 53 -1.79 -12.92 -9.26
N ALA A 54 -2.90 -13.32 -8.65
CA ALA A 54 -2.98 -14.24 -7.52
C ALA A 54 -2.28 -15.57 -7.77
N VAL A 55 -2.37 -16.12 -9.00
CA VAL A 55 -1.69 -17.36 -9.37
C VAL A 55 -0.17 -17.20 -9.23
N GLN A 56 0.39 -16.12 -9.75
CA GLN A 56 1.83 -15.84 -9.65
C GLN A 56 2.23 -15.58 -8.20
N LEU A 57 1.49 -14.71 -7.50
CA LEU A 57 1.76 -14.34 -6.11
C LEU A 57 1.79 -15.57 -5.19
N ARG A 58 0.87 -16.53 -5.39
CA ARG A 58 0.84 -17.81 -4.66
C ARG A 58 1.98 -18.74 -5.02
N SER A 59 2.34 -18.80 -6.31
CA SER A 59 3.35 -19.73 -6.83
C SER A 59 4.76 -19.40 -6.35
N ASP A 60 5.03 -18.14 -6.01
CA ASP A 60 6.35 -17.72 -5.55
C ASP A 60 6.74 -18.31 -4.18
N GLY A 61 5.79 -18.89 -3.43
CA GLY A 61 6.03 -19.52 -2.12
C GLY A 61 6.50 -18.54 -1.03
N LYS A 62 6.47 -17.24 -1.32
CA LYS A 62 6.87 -16.16 -0.41
C LYS A 62 5.70 -15.80 0.51
N LYS A 63 6.00 -15.47 1.77
CA LYS A 63 4.99 -14.88 2.66
C LYS A 63 4.51 -13.55 2.05
N ILE A 64 3.19 -13.38 1.99
CA ILE A 64 2.53 -12.16 1.54
C ILE A 64 1.91 -11.49 2.75
N SER A 65 2.09 -10.17 2.87
CA SER A 65 1.48 -9.37 3.93
C SER A 65 0.48 -8.39 3.31
N PRO A 66 -0.82 -8.72 3.28
CA PRO A 66 -1.85 -7.88 2.67
C PRO A 66 -2.21 -6.66 3.53
N LYS A 67 -2.33 -5.50 2.90
CA LYS A 67 -2.67 -4.23 3.56
C LYS A 67 -3.61 -3.39 2.71
N LEU A 68 -4.41 -2.55 3.37
CA LEU A 68 -5.11 -1.46 2.70
C LEU A 68 -4.58 -0.12 3.18
N LEU A 69 -4.05 0.69 2.26
CA LEU A 69 -3.67 2.07 2.50
C LEU A 69 -4.86 3.00 2.24
N VAL A 70 -5.06 3.95 3.15
CA VAL A 70 -6.05 5.02 3.03
C VAL A 70 -5.33 6.35 3.06
N VAL A 71 -5.38 7.10 1.95
CA VAL A 71 -4.58 8.32 1.80
C VAL A 71 -5.50 9.53 1.76
N LEU A 72 -5.18 10.53 2.58
CA LEU A 72 -5.87 11.81 2.64
C LEU A 72 -5.68 12.59 1.32
N PRO A 73 -6.66 13.41 0.93
CA PRO A 73 -6.49 14.39 -0.14
C PRO A 73 -5.25 15.27 0.10
N GLU A 74 -4.49 15.51 -0.96
CA GLU A 74 -3.29 16.37 -1.01
C GLU A 74 -2.15 15.96 -0.07
N MET A 75 -2.27 14.82 0.61
CA MET A 75 -1.24 14.26 1.45
C MET A 75 -0.44 13.20 0.71
N ARG A 76 0.81 12.99 1.12
CA ARG A 76 1.70 12.01 0.50
C ARG A 76 2.46 11.21 1.52
N LEU A 77 2.79 9.98 1.16
CA LEU A 77 3.69 9.13 1.93
C LEU A 77 5.15 9.59 1.73
N SER A 78 6.06 9.04 2.54
CA SER A 78 7.49 9.26 2.38
C SER A 78 7.95 8.85 0.98
N TRP A 79 8.96 9.56 0.46
CA TRP A 79 9.75 9.06 -0.66
C TRP A 79 10.69 8.00 -0.11
N GLN A 80 10.47 6.76 -0.49
CA GLN A 80 11.11 5.61 0.15
C GLN A 80 11.39 4.50 -0.84
N TYR A 81 12.24 3.56 -0.45
CA TYR A 81 12.48 2.32 -1.18
C TYR A 81 12.69 1.16 -0.21
N HIS A 82 12.66 -0.05 -0.75
CA HIS A 82 12.83 -1.29 -0.01
C HIS A 82 13.94 -2.13 -0.64
N ASP A 83 14.87 -2.60 0.18
CA ASP A 83 15.97 -3.45 -0.26
C ASP A 83 15.62 -4.93 -0.22
N ARG A 84 14.55 -5.35 0.48
CA ARG A 84 14.22 -6.76 0.70
C ARG A 84 12.82 -7.17 0.24
N ARG A 85 12.04 -6.27 -0.34
CA ARG A 85 10.73 -6.57 -0.91
C ARG A 85 10.46 -5.88 -2.23
N ALA A 86 9.61 -6.51 -3.03
CA ALA A 86 8.85 -5.88 -4.09
C ALA A 86 7.40 -5.68 -3.61
N GLU A 87 6.71 -4.72 -4.18
CA GLU A 87 5.33 -4.39 -3.83
C GLU A 87 4.45 -4.34 -5.08
N MET A 88 3.17 -4.64 -4.88
CA MET A 88 2.16 -4.45 -5.91
C MET A 88 0.94 -3.78 -5.30
N HIS A 89 0.52 -2.68 -5.92
CA HIS A 89 -0.50 -1.79 -5.41
C HIS A 89 -1.68 -1.75 -6.38
N LYS A 90 -2.87 -2.07 -5.90
CA LYS A 90 -4.13 -1.98 -6.66
C LYS A 90 -4.93 -0.79 -6.17
N VAL A 91 -5.22 0.16 -7.04
CA VAL A 91 -6.10 1.28 -6.69
C VAL A 91 -7.54 0.77 -6.62
N ILE A 92 -8.11 0.73 -5.43
CA ILE A 92 -9.52 0.39 -5.21
C ILE A 92 -10.39 1.63 -5.42
N ARG A 93 -9.92 2.77 -4.90
CA ARG A 93 -10.55 4.07 -5.08
C ARG A 93 -9.48 5.14 -5.25
N GLY A 94 -9.69 6.01 -6.21
CA GLY A 94 -8.82 7.15 -6.49
C GLY A 94 -9.63 8.31 -7.07
N PRO A 95 -8.97 9.26 -7.74
CA PRO A 95 -7.60 9.13 -8.23
C PRO A 95 -6.54 9.28 -7.13
N VAL A 96 -5.41 8.59 -7.33
CA VAL A 96 -4.17 8.76 -6.56
C VAL A 96 -3.03 9.02 -7.54
N ALA A 97 -1.88 9.48 -7.07
CA ALA A 97 -0.69 9.57 -7.89
C ALA A 97 0.49 8.82 -7.28
N TYR A 98 1.39 8.35 -8.15
CA TYR A 98 2.67 7.77 -7.77
C TYR A 98 3.81 8.51 -8.42
N SER A 99 4.82 8.87 -7.64
CA SER A 99 6.17 9.05 -8.16
C SER A 99 6.90 7.71 -8.08
N LEU A 100 7.60 7.31 -9.14
CA LEU A 100 8.40 6.07 -9.22
C LEU A 100 9.75 6.37 -9.86
N SER A 101 10.85 5.87 -9.28
CA SER A 101 12.20 6.08 -9.82
C SER A 101 13.15 4.93 -9.46
N ILE A 102 14.10 4.66 -10.34
CA ILE A 102 15.24 3.77 -10.05
C ILE A 102 16.43 4.52 -9.44
N THR A 103 16.38 5.86 -9.41
CA THR A 103 17.37 6.73 -8.76
C THR A 103 16.80 7.35 -7.49
N ASN A 104 17.65 8.05 -6.72
CA ASN A 104 17.19 8.80 -5.55
C ASN A 104 16.42 10.08 -5.92
N ASP A 105 16.46 10.48 -7.20
CA ASP A 105 15.80 11.69 -7.67
C ASP A 105 14.29 11.49 -7.73
N LEU A 106 13.55 12.48 -7.21
CA LEU A 106 12.10 12.46 -7.23
C LEU A 106 11.61 12.67 -8.66
N SER A 107 10.85 11.71 -9.18
CA SER A 107 10.20 11.80 -10.48
C SER A 107 8.84 12.50 -10.40
N ASP A 108 8.42 13.03 -11.55
CA ASP A 108 7.09 13.63 -11.68
C ASP A 108 5.99 12.60 -11.38
N PRO A 109 4.98 12.99 -10.60
CA PRO A 109 3.91 12.07 -10.22
C PRO A 109 2.99 11.75 -11.40
N VAL A 110 2.67 10.46 -11.55
CA VAL A 110 1.71 9.95 -12.55
C VAL A 110 0.40 9.60 -11.84
N THR A 111 -0.73 10.00 -12.43
CA THR A 111 -2.07 9.72 -11.87
C THR A 111 -2.57 8.32 -12.24
N TYR A 112 -3.11 7.62 -11.25
CA TYR A 112 -3.72 6.30 -11.36
C TYR A 112 -5.16 6.33 -10.85
N TYR A 113 -6.05 5.64 -11.56
CA TYR A 113 -7.48 5.56 -11.27
C TYR A 113 -7.85 4.18 -10.72
N ALA A 114 -9.10 4.01 -10.31
CA ALA A 114 -9.62 2.72 -9.84
C ALA A 114 -9.30 1.59 -10.85
N ASP A 115 -9.03 0.41 -10.30
CA ASP A 115 -8.57 -0.80 -10.99
C ASP A 115 -7.17 -0.73 -11.60
N ALA A 116 -6.47 0.40 -11.55
CA ALA A 116 -5.07 0.46 -11.96
C ALA A 116 -4.17 -0.37 -11.04
N LEU A 117 -3.23 -1.09 -11.64
CA LEU A 117 -2.19 -1.84 -10.95
C LEU A 117 -0.87 -1.07 -11.07
N VAL A 118 -0.16 -0.95 -9.96
CA VAL A 118 1.18 -0.36 -9.89
C VAL A 118 2.12 -1.41 -9.35
N GLU A 119 3.05 -1.84 -10.20
CA GLU A 119 4.13 -2.76 -9.82
C GLU A 119 5.35 -1.96 -9.37
N ILE A 120 5.89 -2.31 -8.21
CA ILE A 120 7.02 -1.62 -7.60
C ILE A 120 8.10 -2.67 -7.34
N PRO A 121 9.01 -2.89 -8.30
CA PRO A 121 10.13 -3.82 -8.13
C PRO A 121 11.01 -3.42 -6.95
N GLN A 122 11.71 -4.40 -6.37
CA GLN A 122 12.70 -4.18 -5.31
C GLN A 122 13.70 -3.06 -5.69
N GLY A 123 14.03 -2.21 -4.71
CA GLY A 123 14.93 -1.08 -4.89
C GLY A 123 14.29 0.15 -5.59
N THR A 124 13.05 0.04 -6.07
CA THR A 124 12.34 1.17 -6.68
C THR A 124 11.96 2.19 -5.61
N ARG A 125 12.37 3.44 -5.82
CA ARG A 125 11.89 4.56 -5.01
C ARG A 125 10.47 4.86 -5.44
N HIS A 126 9.58 4.95 -4.47
CA HIS A 126 8.18 5.18 -4.72
C HIS A 126 7.59 6.12 -3.66
N ARG A 127 6.52 6.81 -4.04
CA ARG A 127 5.70 7.64 -3.14
C ARG A 127 4.27 7.62 -3.64
N LEU A 128 3.35 7.21 -2.78
CA LEU A 128 1.91 7.34 -2.98
C LEU A 128 1.45 8.73 -2.52
N ILE A 129 0.62 9.37 -3.35
CA ILE A 129 0.12 10.73 -3.18
C ILE A 129 -1.40 10.72 -3.33
N GLY A 130 -2.11 11.23 -2.34
CA GLY A 130 -3.54 11.55 -2.45
C GLY A 130 -3.75 12.83 -3.24
N LEU A 131 -4.79 12.87 -4.06
CA LEU A 131 -5.11 14.02 -4.91
C LEU A 131 -6.27 14.82 -4.31
N ASN A 132 -7.30 15.13 -5.09
CA ASN A 132 -8.45 15.92 -4.67
C ASN A 132 -9.49 15.12 -3.85
N GLU A 133 -9.35 13.79 -3.75
CA GLU A 133 -10.18 12.95 -2.91
C GLU A 133 -9.38 11.89 -2.14
N TRP A 134 -10.07 11.15 -1.27
CA TRP A 134 -9.47 10.07 -0.50
C TRP A 134 -9.10 8.89 -1.41
N GLY A 135 -7.85 8.44 -1.30
CA GLY A 135 -7.36 7.23 -1.96
C GLY A 135 -7.59 5.99 -1.10
N LEU A 136 -7.94 4.88 -1.72
CA LEU A 136 -7.92 3.53 -1.14
C LEU A 136 -7.12 2.62 -2.06
N VAL A 137 -6.04 2.04 -1.54
CA VAL A 137 -5.12 1.19 -2.29
C VAL A 137 -4.93 -0.12 -1.54
N ALA A 138 -5.15 -1.26 -2.20
CA ALA A 138 -4.70 -2.55 -1.69
C ALA A 138 -3.22 -2.72 -2.02
N GLU A 139 -2.45 -3.20 -1.06
CA GLU A 139 -1.01 -3.39 -1.12
C GLU A 139 -0.70 -4.84 -0.75
N VAL A 140 0.16 -5.47 -1.54
CA VAL A 140 0.77 -6.75 -1.21
C VAL A 140 2.29 -6.63 -1.29
N TRP A 141 2.97 -7.15 -0.27
CA TRP A 141 4.42 -7.27 -0.24
C TRP A 141 4.84 -8.68 -0.60
N GLN A 142 5.91 -8.79 -1.37
CA GLN A 142 6.60 -10.04 -1.62
C GLN A 142 8.05 -9.96 -1.12
N HIS A 143 8.39 -10.78 -0.14
CA HIS A 143 9.77 -10.87 0.35
C HIS A 143 10.70 -11.46 -0.72
N VAL A 144 11.73 -10.72 -1.11
CA VAL A 144 12.66 -11.19 -2.14
C VAL A 144 13.78 -12.06 -1.56
N ILE A 145 14.09 -11.91 -0.26
CA ILE A 145 15.13 -12.68 0.45
C ILE A 145 14.49 -13.59 1.52
N PRO A 146 14.29 -14.90 1.26
CA PRO A 146 13.60 -15.79 2.20
C PRO A 146 14.29 -15.94 3.55
N SER A 147 15.63 -15.86 3.59
CA SER A 147 16.43 -15.96 4.82
C SER A 147 16.43 -14.68 5.67
N HIS A 148 15.93 -13.57 5.13
CA HIS A 148 15.89 -12.28 5.81
C HIS A 148 14.66 -11.46 5.35
N PRO A 149 13.46 -11.80 5.87
CA PRO A 149 12.22 -11.16 5.45
C PRO A 149 12.24 -9.65 5.74
N SER A 150 11.62 -8.89 4.85
CA SER A 150 11.40 -7.44 4.99
C SER A 150 10.50 -7.13 6.20
N ASP A 151 10.83 -6.06 6.91
CA ASP A 151 10.12 -5.51 8.06
C ASP A 151 10.11 -3.97 7.97
N GLU A 152 9.71 -3.25 9.01
CA GLU A 152 9.75 -1.78 9.01
C GLU A 152 11.18 -1.21 8.87
N ALA A 153 12.21 -1.98 9.23
CA ALA A 153 13.61 -1.55 9.07
C ALA A 153 14.08 -1.59 7.60
N ASP A 154 13.34 -2.24 6.71
CA ASP A 154 13.55 -2.23 5.26
C ASP A 154 12.99 -0.96 4.59
N ASN A 155 12.46 -0.02 5.36
CA ASN A 155 11.78 1.16 4.87
C ASN A 155 12.74 2.36 4.80
N HIS A 156 13.51 2.46 3.72
CA HIS A 156 14.55 3.48 3.57
C HIS A 156 13.95 4.80 3.09
N ARG A 157 13.81 5.78 4.01
CA ARG A 157 13.19 7.09 3.72
C ARG A 157 14.24 8.08 3.23
N LEU A 158 14.02 8.62 2.03
CA LEU A 158 14.85 9.66 1.43
C LEU A 158 14.29 11.06 1.69
N GLN A 159 12.96 11.20 1.68
CA GLN A 159 12.27 12.43 2.04
C GLN A 159 11.00 12.10 2.82
N ASP A 160 10.82 12.71 3.98
CA ASP A 160 9.61 12.57 4.79
C ASP A 160 9.11 13.95 5.22
N ASP A 161 7.88 14.27 4.84
CA ASP A 161 7.25 15.55 5.20
C ASP A 161 6.91 15.63 6.69
N PHE A 162 6.95 14.49 7.40
CA PHE A 162 6.48 14.38 8.79
C PHE A 162 7.59 14.12 9.81
N LYS A 163 8.86 14.25 9.40
CA LYS A 163 10.05 14.10 10.26
C LYS A 163 10.02 12.84 11.15
N ARG A 164 9.55 11.71 10.62
CA ARG A 164 9.56 10.45 11.37
C ARG A 164 10.99 9.89 11.31
N THR A 165 11.65 9.89 12.47
CA THR A 165 12.95 9.24 12.68
C THR A 165 12.82 7.73 12.64
#